data_AF-A0A432Q4N5-F1
#
_entry.id   AF-A0A432Q4N5-F1
#
_cell.length_a   1.000
_cell.length_b   1.000
_cell.length_c   1.000
_cell.angle_alpha   90.00
_cell.angle_beta   90.00
_cell.angle_gamma   90.00
#
_symmetry.space_group_name_H-M   'P 1'
#
loop_
_entity.id
_entity.type
_entity.pdbx_description
1 polymer ?
#
loop_
_entity_poly.entity_id
_entity_poly.type
_entity_poly.pdbx_seq_one_letter_code
_entity_poly.pdbx_strand_id
1 'polypeptide(L)'
;MLTLRFEASRLLAGVSKCIMYNPFPDLTVEYEMRARAVVTHETGKIENVYASIEELEEELREKVTGFEFSNLEIQVEPFFFLVNRIVSTGRILISPELQFYLCIDRVSRNLRKIRKAELRVIKSRKPEKICRVNELEGELLGYPDCCISNFSKRKRLRNLGKNVKSPEGEIAEEFVNTGYHLLVDRVFSNRALLKDAELPNSLFTFNFYPCSIKCKKAEKTGERCKNALAEIGEETLFKAGVLSVMCDILKLCIKMKRINGKNRDYCYTNPEEIIRMFI
;
A
#
# COMPACT_ATOMS: atom_id res chain seq x y z
N MET A 1 1.72 -7.04 -14.32
CA MET A 1 2.30 -8.34 -13.88
C MET A 1 3.42 -8.19 -12.85
N LEU A 2 4.43 -7.33 -13.05
CA LEU A 2 5.55 -7.17 -12.10
C LEU A 2 5.07 -6.91 -10.66
N THR A 3 4.21 -5.91 -10.47
CA THR A 3 3.66 -5.54 -9.15
C THR A 3 2.94 -6.70 -8.46
N LEU A 4 2.10 -7.44 -9.19
CA LEU A 4 1.42 -8.62 -8.66
C LEU A 4 2.43 -9.67 -8.17
N ARG A 5 3.42 -10.02 -9.00
CA ARG A 5 4.43 -11.03 -8.64
C ARG A 5 5.28 -10.61 -7.45
N PHE A 6 5.66 -9.34 -7.41
CA PHE A 6 6.38 -8.77 -6.28
C PHE A 6 5.56 -8.84 -4.99
N GLU A 7 4.28 -8.45 -5.03
CA GLU A 7 3.43 -8.53 -3.85
C GLU A 7 3.17 -9.98 -3.44
N ALA A 8 2.95 -10.87 -4.41
CA ALA A 8 2.71 -12.30 -4.19
C ALA A 8 3.89 -13.03 -3.54
N SER A 9 5.11 -12.47 -3.57
CA SER A 9 6.24 -12.96 -2.79
C SER A 9 5.92 -13.08 -1.29
N ARG A 10 5.04 -12.22 -0.75
CA ARG A 10 4.61 -12.28 0.66
C ARG A 10 3.73 -13.50 0.95
N LEU A 11 2.96 -13.96 -0.04
CA LEU A 11 2.16 -15.18 0.06
C LEU A 11 3.07 -16.40 0.03
N LEU A 12 3.98 -16.45 -0.97
CA LEU A 12 4.95 -17.53 -1.13
C LEU A 12 5.84 -17.69 0.11
N ALA A 13 6.31 -16.58 0.68
CA ALA A 13 7.17 -16.59 1.86
C ALA A 13 6.44 -16.91 3.18
N GLY A 14 5.11 -17.10 3.15
CA GLY A 14 4.30 -17.28 4.36
C GLY A 14 4.39 -16.08 5.31
N VAL A 15 4.53 -14.87 4.76
CA VAL A 15 4.57 -13.61 5.52
C VAL A 15 3.15 -13.11 5.78
N SER A 16 2.27 -13.27 4.79
CA SER A 16 0.87 -12.87 4.86
C SER A 16 -0.03 -13.94 4.25
N LYS A 17 -1.30 -13.97 4.68
CA LYS A 17 -2.35 -14.79 4.05
C LYS A 17 -3.05 -14.05 2.91
N CYS A 18 -2.83 -12.75 2.78
CA CYS A 18 -3.34 -11.97 1.67
C CYS A 18 -2.43 -10.79 1.30
N ILE A 19 -2.60 -10.30 0.08
CA ILE A 19 -1.96 -9.09 -0.44
C ILE A 19 -3.02 -8.17 -1.02
N MET A 20 -2.69 -6.89 -1.18
CA MET A 20 -3.58 -5.91 -1.79
C MET A 20 -3.05 -5.54 -3.17
N TYR A 21 -3.79 -5.92 -4.20
CA TYR A 21 -3.48 -5.63 -5.59
C TYR A 21 -4.79 -5.57 -6.37
N ASN A 22 -4.91 -4.62 -7.31
CA ASN A 22 -6.09 -4.48 -8.14
C ASN A 22 -5.88 -5.12 -9.52
N PRO A 23 -6.35 -6.35 -9.75
CA PRO A 23 -6.33 -6.97 -11.08
C PRO A 23 -7.51 -6.56 -11.97
N PHE A 24 -8.50 -5.82 -11.45
CA PHE A 24 -9.76 -5.51 -12.14
C PHE A 24 -10.05 -4.00 -12.21
N PRO A 25 -9.24 -3.22 -12.95
CA PRO A 25 -9.40 -1.75 -12.99
C PRO A 25 -10.76 -1.31 -13.50
N ASP A 26 -11.33 -1.98 -14.51
CA ASP A 26 -12.63 -1.60 -15.09
C ASP A 26 -13.78 -1.82 -14.09
N LEU A 27 -13.80 -2.98 -13.43
CA LEU A 27 -14.75 -3.27 -12.35
C LEU A 27 -14.58 -2.28 -11.19
N THR A 28 -13.35 -1.86 -10.90
CA THR A 28 -13.09 -0.88 -9.84
C THR A 28 -13.82 0.41 -10.09
N VAL A 29 -13.69 0.97 -11.30
CA VAL A 29 -14.32 2.24 -11.67
C VAL A 29 -15.84 2.14 -11.60
N GLU A 30 -16.42 1.08 -12.19
CA GLU A 30 -17.87 0.84 -12.18
C GLU A 30 -18.41 0.78 -10.74
N TYR A 31 -17.82 -0.07 -9.91
CA TYR A 31 -18.31 -0.36 -8.57
C TYR A 31 -18.07 0.79 -7.59
N GLU A 32 -16.98 1.56 -7.72
CA GLU A 32 -16.81 2.79 -6.97
C GLU A 32 -17.86 3.85 -7.32
N MET A 33 -18.24 3.98 -8.59
CA MET A 33 -19.32 4.90 -8.99
C MET A 33 -20.66 4.49 -8.38
N ARG A 34 -20.99 3.19 -8.40
CA ARG A 34 -22.19 2.64 -7.76
C ARG A 34 -22.17 2.87 -6.25
N ALA A 35 -21.05 2.59 -5.59
CA ALA A 35 -20.90 2.83 -4.15
C ALA A 35 -21.04 4.31 -3.78
N ARG A 36 -20.52 5.23 -4.59
CA ARG A 36 -20.72 6.68 -4.39
C ARG A 36 -22.20 7.07 -4.54
N ALA A 37 -22.93 6.46 -5.47
CA ALA A 37 -24.37 6.66 -5.60
C ALA A 37 -25.11 6.19 -4.33
N VAL A 38 -24.79 5.01 -3.79
CA VAL A 38 -25.33 4.52 -2.51
C VAL A 38 -25.12 5.54 -1.39
N VAL A 39 -23.88 6.01 -1.20
CA VAL A 39 -23.56 7.00 -0.16
C VAL A 39 -24.35 8.31 -0.33
N THR A 40 -24.65 8.70 -1.57
CA THR A 40 -25.38 9.95 -1.85
C THR A 40 -26.89 9.81 -1.60
N HIS A 41 -27.48 8.66 -1.88
CA HIS A 41 -28.93 8.45 -1.79
C HIS A 41 -29.39 8.02 -0.39
N GLU A 42 -28.61 7.19 0.31
CA GLU A 42 -28.92 6.68 1.65
C GLU A 42 -28.54 7.68 2.75
N THR A 43 -29.26 8.81 2.83
CA THR A 43 -28.89 9.95 3.69
C THR A 43 -29.29 9.83 5.17
N GLY A 44 -29.90 8.71 5.61
CA GLY A 44 -30.48 8.61 6.94
C GLY A 44 -29.69 7.80 7.99
N LYS A 45 -29.09 6.66 7.61
CA LYS A 45 -28.47 5.71 8.54
C LYS A 45 -27.25 5.05 7.91
N ILE A 46 -26.09 5.18 8.55
CA ILE A 46 -24.83 4.58 8.07
C ILE A 46 -24.92 3.05 7.96
N GLU A 47 -25.78 2.43 8.76
CA GLU A 47 -26.09 1.01 8.71
C GLU A 47 -26.68 0.58 7.36
N ASN A 48 -27.58 1.39 6.76
CA ASN A 48 -28.14 1.11 5.45
C ASN A 48 -27.05 1.19 4.37
N VAL A 49 -26.22 2.24 4.43
CA VAL A 49 -25.08 2.40 3.52
C VAL A 49 -24.19 1.17 3.56
N TYR A 50 -23.87 0.65 4.75
CA TYR A 50 -23.05 -0.56 4.87
C TYR A 50 -23.76 -1.81 4.32
N ALA A 51 -25.05 -1.98 4.56
CA ALA A 51 -25.80 -3.11 4.01
C ALA A 51 -25.75 -3.12 2.48
N SER A 52 -26.05 -1.98 1.84
CA SER A 52 -25.97 -1.86 0.38
C SER A 52 -24.54 -2.01 -0.16
N ILE A 53 -23.53 -1.61 0.59
CA ILE A 53 -22.13 -1.82 0.22
C ILE A 53 -21.75 -3.30 0.31
N GLU A 54 -22.21 -4.01 1.34
CA GLU A 54 -22.01 -5.46 1.47
C GLU A 54 -22.70 -6.19 0.30
N GLU A 55 -23.90 -5.78 -0.11
CA GLU A 55 -24.57 -6.31 -1.32
C GLU A 55 -23.73 -6.11 -2.60
N LEU A 56 -23.11 -4.93 -2.77
CA LEU A 56 -22.20 -4.68 -3.89
C LEU A 56 -20.94 -5.55 -3.82
N GLU A 57 -20.41 -5.83 -2.63
CA GLU A 57 -19.27 -6.73 -2.44
C GLU A 57 -19.62 -8.17 -2.80
N GLU A 58 -20.80 -8.65 -2.40
CA GLU A 58 -21.30 -9.98 -2.76
C GLU A 58 -21.47 -10.11 -4.28
N GLU A 59 -22.14 -9.15 -4.93
CA GLU A 59 -22.29 -9.13 -6.40
C GLU A 59 -20.92 -9.12 -7.10
N LEU A 60 -19.97 -8.33 -6.60
CA LEU A 60 -18.64 -8.27 -7.18
C LEU A 60 -17.88 -9.59 -6.97
N ARG A 61 -18.05 -10.26 -5.82
CA ARG A 61 -17.43 -11.56 -5.55
C ARG A 61 -17.89 -12.64 -6.52
N GLU A 62 -19.13 -12.56 -7.01
CA GLU A 62 -19.64 -13.47 -8.04
C GLU A 62 -19.02 -13.21 -9.42
N LYS A 63 -18.58 -11.98 -9.70
CA LYS A 63 -17.97 -11.58 -10.98
C LYS A 63 -16.46 -11.81 -11.03
N VAL A 64 -15.76 -11.74 -9.91
CA VAL A 64 -14.31 -11.93 -9.86
C VAL A 64 -13.97 -13.41 -9.69
N THR A 65 -13.13 -13.92 -10.57
CA THR A 65 -12.62 -15.28 -10.47
C THR A 65 -11.30 -15.32 -9.72
N GLY A 66 -11.12 -16.36 -8.92
CA GLY A 66 -9.81 -16.72 -8.40
C GLY A 66 -8.85 -17.10 -9.53
N PHE A 67 -7.56 -17.13 -9.22
CA PHE A 67 -6.53 -17.54 -10.17
C PHE A 67 -5.42 -18.29 -9.47
N GLU A 68 -4.61 -19.01 -10.24
CA GLU A 68 -3.46 -19.74 -9.71
C GLU A 68 -2.18 -18.91 -9.85
N PHE A 69 -1.34 -18.90 -8.80
CA PHE A 69 -0.02 -18.30 -8.84
C PHE A 69 1.01 -19.23 -8.19
N SER A 70 1.91 -19.81 -8.98
CA SER A 70 2.99 -20.70 -8.49
C SER A 70 2.47 -21.81 -7.57
N ASN A 71 1.44 -22.55 -8.01
CA ASN A 71 0.72 -23.59 -7.25
C ASN A 71 -0.05 -23.09 -6.02
N LEU A 72 -0.23 -21.78 -5.85
CA LEU A 72 -1.14 -21.21 -4.86
C LEU A 72 -2.48 -20.91 -5.52
N GLU A 73 -3.56 -21.44 -4.95
CA GLU A 73 -4.92 -21.03 -5.27
C GLU A 73 -5.19 -19.67 -4.63
N ILE A 74 -5.37 -18.64 -5.46
CA ILE A 74 -5.62 -17.27 -5.02
C ILE A 74 -7.10 -16.96 -5.18
N GLN A 75 -7.75 -16.71 -4.05
CA GLN A 75 -9.11 -16.17 -3.97
C GLN A 75 -9.07 -14.64 -4.00
N VAL A 76 -10.06 -14.03 -4.66
CA VAL A 76 -10.21 -12.58 -4.70
C VAL A 76 -11.33 -12.18 -3.75
N GLU A 77 -11.03 -11.29 -2.81
CA GLU A 77 -11.99 -10.74 -1.87
C GLU A 77 -12.12 -9.22 -2.08
N PRO A 78 -13.21 -8.73 -2.72
CA PRO A 78 -13.47 -7.31 -2.82
C PRO A 78 -13.86 -6.72 -1.46
N PHE A 79 -13.42 -5.50 -1.19
CA PHE A 79 -13.74 -4.79 0.05
C PHE A 79 -13.75 -3.29 -0.18
N PHE A 80 -14.87 -2.64 0.13
CA PHE A 80 -14.99 -1.20 0.15
C PHE A 80 -14.63 -0.61 1.50
N PHE A 81 -13.70 0.33 1.47
CA PHE A 81 -13.51 1.30 2.54
C PHE A 81 -14.45 2.47 2.31
N LEU A 82 -15.19 2.88 3.34
CA LEU A 82 -16.03 4.08 3.29
C LEU A 82 -15.31 5.31 3.83
N VAL A 83 -14.37 5.12 4.75
CA VAL A 83 -13.55 6.21 5.27
C VAL A 83 -12.26 6.31 4.48
N ASN A 84 -11.92 7.52 4.05
CA ASN A 84 -10.60 7.77 3.50
C ASN A 84 -9.53 7.47 4.57
N ARG A 85 -8.66 6.49 4.29
CA ARG A 85 -7.58 6.04 5.17
C ARG A 85 -6.40 7.02 5.20
N ILE A 86 -6.36 7.99 4.29
CA ILE A 86 -5.41 9.09 4.26
C ILE A 86 -5.78 10.08 5.37
N VAL A 87 -5.12 9.89 6.50
CA VAL A 87 -5.30 10.62 7.74
C VAL A 87 -4.93 12.13 7.67
N SER A 88 -4.55 12.68 6.50
CA SER A 88 -3.96 14.03 6.42
C SER A 88 -4.96 15.18 6.44
N THR A 89 -6.26 14.94 6.36
CA THR A 89 -7.26 15.99 6.14
C THR A 89 -7.86 16.54 7.44
N GLY A 90 -7.58 15.93 8.60
CA GLY A 90 -8.20 16.30 9.89
C GLY A 90 -9.73 16.16 9.92
N ARG A 91 -10.32 15.66 8.84
CA ARG A 91 -11.77 15.52 8.61
C ARG A 91 -12.02 14.11 8.11
N ILE A 92 -13.11 13.50 8.58
CA ILE A 92 -13.55 12.21 8.04
C ILE A 92 -14.33 12.48 6.77
N LEU A 93 -13.76 12.08 5.65
CA LEU A 93 -14.41 12.07 4.36
C LEU A 93 -15.00 10.68 4.12
N ILE A 94 -16.30 10.63 3.86
CA ILE A 94 -16.97 9.42 3.40
C ILE A 94 -16.82 9.40 1.89
N SER A 95 -15.96 8.51 1.40
CA SER A 95 -15.64 8.37 -0.01
C SER A 95 -15.32 6.90 -0.24
N PRO A 96 -16.28 6.11 -0.76
CA PRO A 96 -16.06 4.72 -1.06
C PRO A 96 -14.82 4.51 -1.93
N GLU A 97 -13.96 3.59 -1.51
CA GLU A 97 -12.74 3.17 -2.20
C GLU A 97 -12.74 1.65 -2.23
N LEU A 98 -12.68 1.06 -3.42
CA LEU A 98 -12.71 -0.39 -3.61
C LEU A 98 -11.28 -0.92 -3.60
N GLN A 99 -11.05 -1.94 -2.77
CA GLN A 99 -9.80 -2.68 -2.71
C GLN A 99 -10.05 -4.16 -2.98
N PHE A 100 -9.07 -4.82 -3.60
CA PHE A 100 -9.08 -6.26 -3.81
C PHE A 100 -7.98 -6.90 -2.97
N TYR A 101 -8.39 -7.83 -2.11
CA TYR A 101 -7.48 -8.68 -1.36
C TYR A 101 -7.33 -10.02 -2.08
N LEU A 102 -6.11 -10.34 -2.46
CA LEU A 102 -5.76 -11.61 -3.06
C LEU A 102 -5.28 -12.55 -1.96
N CYS A 103 -6.01 -13.64 -1.72
CA CYS A 103 -5.94 -14.42 -0.49
C CYS A 103 -5.69 -15.91 -0.78
N ILE A 104 -4.82 -16.54 0.01
CA ILE A 104 -4.64 -18.01 0.01
C ILE A 104 -5.54 -18.71 1.05
N ASP A 105 -6.23 -17.94 1.88
CA ASP A 105 -7.09 -18.43 2.97
C ASP A 105 -8.19 -17.40 3.27
N ARG A 106 -9.24 -17.80 3.99
CA ARG A 106 -10.36 -16.93 4.35
C ARG A 106 -9.92 -15.79 5.27
N VAL A 107 -10.05 -14.56 4.78
CA VAL A 107 -9.74 -13.32 5.53
C VAL A 107 -10.97 -12.60 6.10
N SER A 108 -12.17 -13.17 5.92
CA SER A 108 -13.45 -12.54 6.31
C SER A 108 -13.51 -12.07 7.76
N ARG A 109 -12.89 -12.79 8.71
CA ARG A 109 -12.83 -12.38 10.12
C ARG A 109 -12.03 -11.10 10.31
N ASN A 110 -10.94 -10.91 9.57
CA ASN A 110 -10.11 -9.71 9.62
C ASN A 110 -10.83 -8.53 8.98
N LEU A 111 -11.44 -8.74 7.80
CA LEU A 111 -12.24 -7.72 7.11
C LEU A 111 -13.42 -7.25 7.96
N ARG A 112 -14.12 -8.15 8.66
CA ARG A 112 -15.16 -7.75 9.63
C ARG A 112 -14.61 -6.89 10.78
N LYS A 113 -13.38 -7.13 11.25
CA LYS A 113 -12.76 -6.27 12.28
C LYS A 113 -12.46 -4.87 11.72
N ILE A 114 -11.96 -4.79 10.48
CA ILE A 114 -11.71 -3.54 9.76
C ILE A 114 -13.02 -2.75 9.61
N ARG A 115 -14.08 -3.38 9.09
CA ARG A 115 -15.43 -2.81 8.97
C ARG A 115 -15.95 -2.23 10.28
N LYS A 116 -15.85 -2.99 11.38
CA LYS A 116 -16.22 -2.53 12.73
C LYS A 116 -15.36 -1.35 13.22
N ALA A 117 -14.10 -1.26 12.82
CA ALA A 117 -13.26 -0.12 13.13
C ALA A 117 -13.68 1.12 12.33
N GLU A 118 -13.96 1.00 11.03
CA GLU A 118 -14.49 2.10 10.22
C GLU A 118 -15.81 2.64 10.74
N LEU A 119 -16.76 1.75 11.09
CA LEU A 119 -18.05 2.18 11.66
C LEU A 119 -17.85 3.02 12.93
N ARG A 120 -16.87 2.67 13.77
CA ARG A 120 -16.52 3.45 14.96
C ARG A 120 -15.90 4.81 14.61
N VAL A 121 -15.12 4.90 13.54
CA VAL A 121 -14.60 6.18 13.02
C VAL A 121 -15.76 7.08 12.64
N ILE A 122 -16.67 6.59 11.79
CA ILE A 122 -17.81 7.35 11.28
C ILE A 122 -18.74 7.80 12.42
N LYS A 123 -19.14 6.89 13.31
CA LYS A 123 -20.05 7.18 14.43
C LYS A 123 -19.48 8.21 15.40
N SER A 124 -18.18 8.13 15.70
CA SER A 124 -17.57 9.05 16.67
C SER A 124 -17.01 10.33 16.07
N ARG A 125 -16.93 10.43 14.74
CA ARG A 125 -16.36 11.58 14.01
C ARG A 125 -14.95 11.96 14.49
N LYS A 126 -14.16 10.97 14.93
CA LYS A 126 -12.81 11.13 15.49
C LYS A 126 -11.74 10.59 14.53
N PRO A 127 -11.00 11.44 13.79
CA PRO A 127 -9.99 11.02 12.82
C PRO A 127 -8.87 10.16 13.41
N GLU A 128 -8.56 10.33 14.70
CA GLU A 128 -7.56 9.52 15.40
C GLU A 128 -7.92 8.03 15.43
N LYS A 129 -9.21 7.67 15.32
CA LYS A 129 -9.64 6.27 15.27
C LYS A 129 -9.32 5.58 13.94
N ILE A 130 -9.00 6.34 12.88
CA ILE A 130 -8.52 5.77 11.60
C ILE A 130 -7.23 4.98 11.82
N CYS A 131 -6.43 5.33 12.83
CA CYS A 131 -5.22 4.58 13.17
C CYS A 131 -5.51 3.10 13.45
N ARG A 132 -6.66 2.76 14.05
CA ARG A 132 -7.02 1.36 14.29
C ARG A 132 -7.40 0.63 13.01
N VAL A 133 -7.97 1.32 12.02
CA VAL A 133 -8.23 0.75 10.68
C VAL A 133 -6.90 0.40 10.01
N ASN A 134 -5.96 1.34 10.00
CA ASN A 134 -4.62 1.15 9.43
C ASN A 134 -3.82 0.05 10.16
N GLU A 135 -3.95 -0.06 11.48
CA GLU A 135 -3.34 -1.15 12.26
C GLU A 135 -3.87 -2.52 11.84
N LEU A 136 -5.20 -2.68 11.80
CA LEU A 136 -5.83 -3.95 11.44
C LEU A 136 -5.52 -4.36 10.00
N GLU A 137 -5.47 -3.41 9.08
CA GLU A 137 -5.05 -3.65 7.70
C GLU A 137 -3.57 -4.04 7.63
N GLY A 138 -2.70 -3.35 8.38
CA GLY A 138 -1.29 -3.68 8.40
C GLY A 138 -1.00 -5.06 8.99
N GLU A 139 -1.74 -5.44 10.04
CA GLU A 139 -1.72 -6.80 10.62
C GLU A 139 -2.20 -7.83 9.59
N LEU A 140 -3.29 -7.54 8.86
CA LEU A 140 -3.84 -8.42 7.83
C LEU A 140 -2.83 -8.65 6.69
N LEU A 141 -2.10 -7.62 6.27
CA LEU A 141 -1.13 -7.66 5.18
C LEU A 141 0.27 -8.15 5.61
N GLY A 142 0.44 -8.57 6.87
CA GLY A 142 1.66 -9.19 7.37
C GLY A 142 2.83 -8.23 7.60
N TYR A 143 2.59 -6.95 7.85
CA TYR A 143 3.69 -6.02 8.17
C TYR A 143 4.25 -6.24 9.58
N PRO A 144 5.54 -5.92 9.81
CA PRO A 144 6.10 -5.96 11.15
C PRO A 144 5.38 -5.00 12.11
N ASP A 145 5.08 -5.47 13.33
CA ASP A 145 4.39 -4.67 14.37
C ASP A 145 5.03 -3.31 14.63
N CYS A 146 6.37 -3.23 14.58
CA CYS A 146 7.07 -1.96 14.77
C CYS A 146 6.78 -0.96 13.64
N CYS A 147 6.62 -1.44 12.40
CA CYS A 147 6.27 -0.62 11.26
C CYS A 147 4.82 -0.15 11.36
N ILE A 148 3.90 -1.06 11.69
CA ILE A 148 2.48 -0.76 11.93
C ILE A 148 2.33 0.30 13.04
N SER A 149 2.93 0.04 14.20
CA SER A 149 2.84 0.92 15.37
C SER A 149 3.43 2.30 15.10
N ASN A 150 4.60 2.38 14.44
CA ASN A 150 5.24 3.66 14.12
C ASN A 150 4.40 4.49 13.14
N PHE A 151 3.91 3.85 12.06
CA PHE A 151 3.05 4.48 11.07
C PHE A 151 1.79 5.08 11.72
N SER A 152 1.08 4.27 12.50
CA SER A 152 -0.14 4.70 13.20
C SER A 152 0.13 5.78 14.23
N LYS A 153 1.22 5.68 15.00
CA LYS A 153 1.64 6.72 15.96
C LYS A 153 1.87 8.06 15.26
N ARG A 154 2.58 8.08 14.13
CA ARG A 154 2.86 9.33 13.39
C ARG A 154 1.61 9.93 12.79
N LYS A 155 0.76 9.12 12.15
CA LYS A 155 -0.53 9.57 11.62
C LYS A 155 -1.39 10.17 12.73
N ARG A 156 -1.44 9.54 13.91
CA ARG A 156 -2.13 10.07 15.11
C ARG A 156 -1.56 11.40 15.58
N LEU A 157 -0.24 11.52 15.72
CA LEU A 157 0.39 12.76 16.17
C LEU A 157 0.11 13.91 15.21
N ARG A 158 0.14 13.67 13.89
CA ARG A 158 -0.23 14.68 12.89
C ARG A 158 -1.69 15.11 12.99
N ASN A 159 -2.62 14.18 13.24
CA ASN A 159 -4.02 14.51 13.50
C ASN A 159 -4.21 15.43 14.71
N LEU A 160 -3.36 15.29 15.73
CA LEU A 160 -3.37 16.15 16.90
C LEU A 160 -2.67 17.50 16.66
N GLY A 161 -2.40 17.86 15.41
CA GLY A 161 -1.72 19.10 15.03
C GLY A 161 -0.24 19.15 15.45
N LYS A 162 0.36 18.02 15.85
CA LYS A 162 1.77 18.00 16.22
C LYS A 162 2.64 18.14 14.98
N ASN A 163 3.69 18.95 15.09
CA ASN A 163 4.67 19.15 14.03
C ASN A 163 5.62 17.94 13.95
N VAL A 164 5.12 16.82 13.42
CA VAL A 164 5.89 15.61 13.14
C VAL A 164 5.80 15.27 11.66
N LYS A 165 6.90 14.75 11.10
CA LYS A 165 6.92 14.29 9.71
C LYS A 165 5.95 13.13 9.51
N SER A 166 5.32 13.08 8.33
CA SER A 166 4.51 11.92 7.95
C SER A 166 5.43 10.71 7.75
N PRO A 167 4.90 9.47 7.85
CA PRO A 167 5.69 8.28 7.53
C PRO A 167 6.35 8.36 6.15
N GLU A 168 5.61 8.85 5.17
CA GLU A 168 6.10 9.04 3.79
C GLU A 168 7.26 10.06 3.75
N GLY A 169 7.10 11.19 4.45
CA GLY A 169 8.13 12.24 4.49
C GLY A 169 9.41 11.84 5.23
N GLU A 170 9.31 10.95 6.21
CA GLU A 170 10.48 10.40 6.90
C GLU A 170 11.24 9.40 6.03
N ILE A 171 10.54 8.50 5.35
CA ILE A 171 11.17 7.57 4.41
C ILE A 171 11.80 8.30 3.23
N ALA A 172 11.15 9.34 2.70
CA ALA A 172 11.73 10.16 1.64
C ALA A 172 13.06 10.82 2.07
N GLU A 173 13.12 11.35 3.28
CA GLU A 173 14.36 11.93 3.81
C GLU A 173 15.44 10.88 4.08
N GLU A 174 15.08 9.74 4.66
CA GLU A 174 16.01 8.64 4.88
C GLU A 174 16.58 8.13 3.53
N PHE A 175 15.73 7.98 2.52
CA PHE A 175 16.13 7.56 1.17
C PHE A 175 17.16 8.48 0.52
N VAL A 176 17.04 9.79 0.75
CA VAL A 176 18.03 10.77 0.31
C VAL A 176 19.31 10.63 1.14
N ASN A 177 19.18 10.59 2.47
CA ASN A 177 20.32 10.55 3.39
C ASN A 177 21.17 9.27 3.27
N THR A 178 20.57 8.15 2.87
CA THR A 178 21.29 6.89 2.65
C THR A 178 21.91 6.78 1.25
N GLY A 179 21.65 7.74 0.35
CA GLY A 179 22.18 7.69 -1.01
C GLY A 179 21.43 6.75 -1.96
N TYR A 180 20.30 6.16 -1.55
CA TYR A 180 19.55 5.22 -2.40
C TYR A 180 18.97 5.88 -3.67
N HIS A 181 18.70 7.18 -3.63
CA HIS A 181 18.34 7.96 -4.82
C HIS A 181 19.42 7.93 -5.92
N LEU A 182 20.71 7.87 -5.57
CA LEU A 182 21.82 7.74 -6.52
C LEU A 182 21.93 6.30 -7.07
N LEU A 183 21.53 5.31 -6.27
CA LEU A 183 21.48 3.92 -6.73
C LEU A 183 20.42 3.74 -7.82
N VAL A 184 19.24 4.35 -7.65
CA VAL A 184 18.19 4.36 -8.68
C VAL A 184 18.73 4.91 -10.00
N ASP A 185 19.39 6.07 -9.96
CA ASP A 185 19.96 6.72 -11.15
C ASP A 185 21.03 5.87 -11.86
N ARG A 186 21.93 5.25 -11.08
CA ARG A 186 22.94 4.33 -11.61
C ARG A 186 22.33 3.11 -12.29
N VAL A 187 21.31 2.50 -11.67
CA VAL A 187 20.63 1.32 -12.24
C VAL A 187 19.86 1.69 -13.52
N PHE A 188 19.31 2.90 -13.59
CA PHE A 188 18.67 3.37 -14.83
C PHE A 188 19.67 3.61 -15.95
N SER A 189 20.83 4.17 -15.63
CA SER A 189 21.91 4.43 -16.60
C SER A 189 22.56 3.13 -17.11
N ASN A 190 22.59 2.09 -16.28
CA ASN A 190 23.07 0.77 -16.67
C ASN A 190 22.24 -0.33 -16.00
N ARG A 191 21.24 -0.84 -16.72
CA ARG A 191 20.32 -1.88 -16.22
C ARG A 191 21.01 -3.17 -15.82
N ALA A 192 22.20 -3.47 -16.36
CA ALA A 192 22.95 -4.67 -15.97
C ALA A 192 23.33 -4.64 -14.49
N LEU A 193 23.47 -3.44 -13.90
CA LEU A 193 23.79 -3.27 -12.48
C LEU A 193 22.68 -3.74 -11.54
N LEU A 194 21.43 -3.91 -12.01
CA LEU A 194 20.33 -4.37 -11.16
C LEU A 194 20.62 -5.76 -10.55
N LYS A 195 21.29 -6.63 -11.31
CA LYS A 195 21.58 -8.00 -10.87
C LYS A 195 22.48 -8.01 -9.64
N ASP A 196 23.45 -7.10 -9.57
CA ASP A 196 24.44 -7.04 -8.51
C ASP A 196 24.14 -5.95 -7.47
N ALA A 197 23.07 -5.18 -7.67
CA ALA A 197 22.68 -4.13 -6.75
C ALA A 197 22.24 -4.70 -5.39
N GLU A 198 22.79 -4.13 -4.32
CA GLU A 198 22.30 -4.26 -2.96
C GLU A 198 21.16 -3.27 -2.73
N LEU A 199 19.93 -3.78 -2.77
CA LEU A 199 18.72 -3.00 -2.55
C LEU A 199 18.20 -3.22 -1.12
N PRO A 200 17.54 -2.22 -0.51
CA PRO A 200 16.99 -2.37 0.83
C PRO A 200 15.76 -3.30 0.81
N ASN A 201 15.91 -4.50 1.35
CA ASN A 201 14.82 -5.49 1.34
C ASN A 201 13.66 -5.06 2.25
N SER A 202 13.85 -4.09 3.15
CA SER A 202 12.76 -3.47 3.91
C SER A 202 11.68 -2.82 3.04
N LEU A 203 11.97 -2.53 1.77
CA LEU A 203 11.03 -2.00 0.78
C LEU A 203 10.34 -3.12 -0.03
N PHE A 204 9.96 -4.22 0.62
CA PHE A 204 9.39 -5.43 0.00
C PHE A 204 7.92 -5.32 -0.46
N THR A 205 7.30 -4.13 -0.42
CA THR A 205 5.89 -3.92 -0.79
C THR A 205 5.62 -2.47 -1.22
N PHE A 206 4.61 -2.26 -2.06
CA PHE A 206 4.08 -0.96 -2.47
C PHE A 206 2.99 -0.43 -1.51
N ASN A 207 2.38 -1.31 -0.73
CA ASN A 207 1.19 -0.95 0.05
C ASN A 207 1.53 -0.23 1.37
N PHE A 208 2.76 -0.35 1.88
CA PHE A 208 3.12 0.15 3.22
C PHE A 208 4.60 0.51 3.34
N TYR A 209 4.89 1.64 3.98
CA TYR A 209 6.26 2.06 4.25
C TYR A 209 6.79 1.47 5.56
N PRO A 210 8.05 0.98 5.62
CA PRO A 210 8.63 0.54 6.87
C PRO A 210 8.79 1.73 7.84
N CYS A 211 9.05 1.47 9.12
CA CYS A 211 9.37 2.55 10.07
C CYS A 211 10.76 3.17 9.83
N SER A 212 11.58 2.53 9.00
CA SER A 212 12.86 3.02 8.48
C SER A 212 13.30 2.08 7.34
N ILE A 213 14.00 2.60 6.34
CA ILE A 213 14.63 1.80 5.26
C ILE A 213 15.73 0.87 5.81
N LYS A 214 16.16 1.07 7.07
CA LYS A 214 17.08 0.19 7.80
C LYS A 214 16.36 -0.66 8.85
N CYS A 215 15.03 -0.76 8.82
CA CYS A 215 14.28 -1.52 9.80
C CYS A 215 14.62 -3.01 9.72
N LYS A 216 15.35 -3.53 10.72
CA LYS A 216 15.80 -4.94 10.76
C LYS A 216 14.66 -5.96 10.61
N LYS A 217 13.49 -5.69 11.20
CA LYS A 217 12.33 -6.60 11.07
C LYS A 217 11.77 -6.59 9.64
N ALA A 218 11.69 -5.42 9.01
CA ALA A 218 11.26 -5.30 7.63
C ALA A 218 12.28 -5.90 6.65
N GLU A 219 13.58 -5.67 6.86
CA GLU A 219 14.67 -6.32 6.12
C GLU A 219 14.56 -7.84 6.19
N LYS A 220 14.36 -8.41 7.39
CA LYS A 220 14.17 -9.86 7.56
C LYS A 220 12.94 -10.37 6.82
N THR A 221 11.83 -9.62 6.84
CA THR A 221 10.63 -9.97 6.07
C THR A 221 10.91 -9.94 4.57
N GLY A 222 11.56 -8.89 4.08
CA GLY A 222 11.93 -8.77 2.66
C GLY A 222 12.89 -9.85 2.20
N GLU A 223 13.87 -10.23 3.02
CA GLU A 223 14.78 -11.34 2.72
C GLU A 223 14.02 -12.65 2.53
N ARG A 224 13.01 -12.92 3.38
CA ARG A 224 12.14 -14.10 3.20
C ARG A 224 11.38 -14.05 1.88
N CYS A 225 10.83 -12.89 1.52
CA CYS A 225 10.14 -12.68 0.24
C CYS A 225 11.07 -12.88 -0.96
N LYS A 226 12.29 -12.33 -0.88
CA LYS A 226 13.34 -12.50 -1.88
C LYS A 226 13.70 -13.97 -2.08
N ASN A 227 13.92 -14.70 -0.98
CA ASN A 227 14.27 -16.12 -1.02
C ASN A 227 13.13 -16.97 -1.59
N ALA A 228 11.88 -16.68 -1.23
CA ALA A 228 10.73 -17.38 -1.78
C ALA A 228 10.58 -17.19 -3.30
N LEU A 229 10.90 -16.00 -3.82
CA LEU A 229 10.97 -15.79 -5.28
C LEU A 229 12.21 -16.45 -5.90
N ALA A 230 13.34 -16.49 -5.20
CA ALA A 230 14.55 -17.17 -5.67
C ALA A 230 14.33 -18.68 -5.84
N GLU A 231 13.56 -19.32 -4.96
CA GLU A 231 13.19 -20.75 -5.02
C GLU A 231 12.45 -21.13 -6.32
N ILE A 232 11.72 -20.18 -6.92
CA ILE A 232 11.02 -20.36 -8.21
C ILE A 232 11.75 -19.69 -9.39
N GLY A 233 13.01 -19.26 -9.21
CA GLY A 233 13.82 -18.64 -10.28
C GLY A 233 13.51 -17.17 -10.57
N GLU A 234 12.82 -16.48 -9.66
CA GLU A 234 12.27 -15.13 -9.84
C GLU A 234 12.93 -14.05 -8.95
N GLU A 235 14.14 -14.28 -8.44
CA GLU A 235 14.84 -13.31 -7.56
C GLU A 235 14.96 -11.91 -8.19
N THR A 236 15.24 -11.82 -9.49
CA THR A 236 15.35 -10.54 -10.21
C THR A 236 14.04 -9.74 -10.16
N LEU A 237 12.88 -10.40 -10.09
CA LEU A 237 11.59 -9.72 -9.94
C LEU A 237 11.44 -9.09 -8.56
N PHE A 238 12.01 -9.69 -7.51
CA PHE A 238 12.09 -9.06 -6.20
C PHE A 238 12.88 -7.74 -6.29
N LYS A 239 14.08 -7.79 -6.87
CA LYS A 239 14.93 -6.59 -7.03
C LYS A 239 14.26 -5.51 -7.87
N ALA A 240 13.61 -5.89 -8.98
CA ALA A 240 12.86 -4.96 -9.81
C ALA A 240 11.67 -4.33 -9.07
N GLY A 241 10.97 -5.09 -8.22
CA GLY A 241 9.92 -4.58 -7.35
C GLY A 241 10.43 -3.57 -6.33
N VAL A 242 11.51 -3.90 -5.62
CA VAL A 242 12.17 -2.96 -4.67
C VAL A 242 12.61 -1.68 -5.39
N LEU A 243 13.23 -1.80 -6.57
CA LEU A 243 13.62 -0.64 -7.38
C LEU A 243 12.41 0.22 -7.74
N SER A 244 11.28 -0.38 -8.10
CA SER A 244 10.05 0.36 -8.40
C SER A 244 9.51 1.10 -7.17
N VAL A 245 9.56 0.50 -5.98
CA VAL A 245 9.21 1.20 -4.72
C VAL A 245 10.15 2.38 -4.48
N MET A 246 11.46 2.21 -4.73
CA MET A 246 12.44 3.30 -4.64
C MET A 246 12.14 4.43 -5.63
N CYS A 247 11.69 4.12 -6.85
CA CYS A 247 11.26 5.11 -7.84
C CYS A 247 10.05 5.91 -7.35
N ASP A 248 9.09 5.28 -6.67
CA ASP A 248 7.93 5.99 -6.11
C ASP A 248 8.33 6.88 -4.93
N ILE A 249 9.29 6.46 -4.10
CA ILE A 249 9.91 7.32 -3.08
C ILE A 249 10.64 8.50 -3.74
N LEU A 250 11.35 8.28 -4.85
CA LEU A 250 12.02 9.36 -5.59
C LEU A 250 11.01 10.39 -6.14
N LYS A 251 9.89 9.94 -6.71
CA LYS A 251 8.79 10.82 -7.14
C LYS A 251 8.25 11.64 -5.96
N LEU A 252 8.10 11.02 -4.79
CA LEU A 252 7.72 11.71 -3.56
C LEU A 252 8.75 12.76 -3.14
N CYS A 253 10.05 12.44 -3.18
CA CYS A 253 11.13 13.39 -2.89
C CYS A 253 11.09 14.62 -3.81
N ILE A 254 10.86 14.42 -5.11
CA ILE A 254 10.73 15.50 -6.09
C ILE A 254 9.52 16.38 -5.77
N LYS A 255 8.36 15.76 -5.46
CA LYS A 255 7.15 16.46 -5.07
C LYS A 255 7.35 17.29 -3.79
N MET A 256 8.06 16.74 -2.80
CA MET A 256 8.35 17.43 -1.55
C MET A 256 9.32 18.61 -1.72
N LYS A 257 10.31 18.52 -2.62
CA LYS A 257 11.22 19.64 -2.92
C LYS A 257 10.51 20.80 -3.61
N ARG A 258 9.56 20.52 -4.51
CA ARG A 258 8.69 21.56 -5.10
C ARG A 258 7.81 22.29 -4.06
N ILE A 259 7.60 21.71 -2.87
CA ILE A 259 6.77 22.31 -1.80
C ILE A 259 7.61 23.14 -0.81
N ASN A 260 8.93 22.92 -0.70
CA ASN A 260 9.75 23.51 0.37
C ASN A 260 10.74 24.62 -0.06
N GLY A 261 10.67 25.14 -1.28
CA GLY A 261 11.32 26.41 -1.68
C GLY A 261 12.84 26.51 -1.53
N LYS A 262 13.54 25.44 -1.13
CA LYS A 262 15.00 25.40 -1.07
C LYS A 262 15.51 24.48 -2.17
N ASN A 263 15.87 25.11 -3.29
CA ASN A 263 16.74 24.51 -4.30
C ASN A 263 18.04 24.07 -3.62
N ARG A 264 18.12 22.78 -3.30
CA ARG A 264 19.37 22.07 -3.52
C ARG A 264 19.22 21.43 -4.89
N ASP A 265 20.16 21.71 -5.77
CA ASP A 265 20.20 21.18 -7.12
C ASP A 265 20.15 19.65 -7.07
N TYR A 266 18.98 19.10 -7.35
CA TYR A 266 18.87 17.75 -7.85
C TYR A 266 18.28 17.92 -9.24
N CYS A 267 19.17 18.15 -10.20
CA CYS A 267 18.87 18.12 -11.62
C CYS A 267 18.44 16.69 -11.99
N TYR A 268 17.20 16.32 -11.67
CA TYR A 268 16.55 15.23 -12.37
C TYR A 268 16.01 15.83 -13.65
N THR A 269 16.59 15.40 -14.77
CA THR A 269 16.05 15.62 -16.11
C THR A 269 14.59 15.17 -16.12
N ASN A 270 13.78 16.00 -16.78
CA ASN A 270 12.35 15.94 -17.01
C ASN A 270 11.56 14.77 -16.36
N PRO A 271 10.62 15.02 -15.43
CA PRO A 271 9.68 14.01 -14.90
C PRO A 271 8.92 13.21 -15.97
N GLU A 272 8.78 13.76 -17.18
CA GLU A 272 8.18 13.07 -18.33
C GLU A 272 9.05 11.91 -18.86
N GLU A 273 10.38 11.96 -18.71
CA GLU A 273 11.27 10.83 -19.04
C GLU A 273 11.03 9.66 -18.07
N ILE A 274 10.88 9.94 -16.78
CA ILE A 274 10.56 8.92 -15.78
C ILE A 274 9.21 8.26 -16.09
N ILE A 275 8.20 9.02 -16.52
CA ILE A 275 6.86 8.49 -16.88
C ILE A 275 6.90 7.69 -18.19
N ARG A 276 7.65 8.14 -19.20
CA ARG A 276 7.84 7.42 -20.47
C ARG A 276 8.58 6.10 -20.33
N MET A 277 9.28 5.86 -19.22
CA MET A 277 10.00 4.62 -18.96
C MET A 277 9.13 3.50 -18.35
N PHE A 278 7.86 3.77 -18.00
CA PHE A 278 6.89 2.79 -17.47
C PHE A 278 5.75 2.44 -18.45
N ILE A 279 5.75 3.01 -19.66
CA ILE A 279 4.90 2.63 -20.80
C ILE A 279 5.78 1.85 -21.77
#